data_AF-A0A962QKM9-F1
#
_entry.id   AF-A0A962QKM9-F1
#
_cell.length_a   1.000
_cell.length_b   1.000
_cell.length_c   1.000
_cell.angle_alpha   90.00
_cell.angle_beta   90.00
_cell.angle_gamma   90.00
#
_symmetry.space_group_name_H-M   'P 1'
#
loop_
_entity.id
_entity.type
_entity.pdbx_description
1 polymer ?
#
loop_
_entity_poly.entity_id
_entity_poly.type
_entity_poly.pdbx_seq_one_letter_code
_entity_poly.pdbx_strand_id
1 'polypeptide(L)'
;MIETREQLTGAFLATARDFLATPSAITGIDLDDAAVALKRFALSELKDQELASLLARFSKLIRQLDTASVSELVADVEQRLGIQSPS
;
A
#
# COMPACT_ATOMS: atom_id res chain seq x y z
N MET A 1 19.56 7.64 -2.91
CA MET A 1 19.28 7.14 -1.55
C MET A 1 18.41 5.90 -1.75
N ILE A 2 18.78 4.74 -1.20
CA ILE A 2 17.94 3.54 -1.29
C ILE A 2 16.96 3.62 -0.12
N GLU A 3 15.67 3.74 -0.41
CA GLU A 3 14.61 3.71 0.62
C GLU A 3 14.60 2.31 1.27
N THR A 4 14.60 2.27 2.59
CA THR A 4 14.56 1.01 3.34
C THR A 4 13.16 0.41 3.35
N ARG A 5 13.07 -0.89 3.64
CA ARG A 5 11.78 -1.58 3.83
C ARG A 5 10.86 -0.80 4.77
N GLU A 6 11.38 -0.41 5.94
CA GLU A 6 10.60 0.28 6.98
C GLU A 6 10.06 1.63 6.50
N GLN A 7 10.86 2.39 5.74
CA GLN A 7 10.42 3.66 5.16
C GLN A 7 9.30 3.46 4.14
N LEU A 8 9.44 2.47 3.25
CA LEU A 8 8.44 2.18 2.22
C LEU A 8 7.13 1.66 2.84
N THR A 9 7.23 0.76 3.82
CA THR A 9 6.04 0.24 4.51
C THR A 9 5.37 1.30 5.38
N GLY A 10 6.16 2.14 6.06
CA GLY A 10 5.64 3.26 6.84
C GLY A 10 4.93 4.30 5.98
N ALA A 11 5.52 4.67 4.83
CA ALA A 11 4.91 5.59 3.88
C ALA A 11 3.59 5.03 3.32
N PHE A 12 3.57 3.76 2.91
CA PHE A 12 2.37 3.08 2.42
C PHE A 12 1.25 3.05 3.48
N LEU A 13 1.56 2.70 4.72
CA LEU A 13 0.56 2.66 5.80
C LEU A 13 0.03 4.06 6.15
N ALA A 14 0.89 5.07 6.15
CA ALA A 14 0.48 6.45 6.40
C ALA A 14 -0.48 6.94 5.33
N THR A 15 -0.14 6.78 4.04
CA THR A 15 -1.00 7.21 2.93
C THR A 15 -2.28 6.38 2.83
N ALA A 16 -2.23 5.08 3.18
CA ALA A 16 -3.41 4.22 3.25
C ALA A 16 -4.40 4.73 4.30
N ARG A 17 -3.90 5.06 5.51
CA ARG A 17 -4.72 5.65 6.58
C ARG A 17 -5.32 6.98 6.15
N ASP A 18 -4.55 7.84 5.52
CA ASP A 18 -5.02 9.16 5.09
C ASP A 18 -6.09 9.05 3.99
N PHE A 19 -5.92 8.14 3.03
CA PHE A 19 -6.94 7.83 2.03
C PHE A 19 -8.22 7.25 2.64
N LEU A 20 -8.11 6.33 3.60
CA LEU A 20 -9.28 5.75 4.27
C LEU A 20 -10.02 6.76 5.14
N ALA A 21 -9.30 7.70 5.76
CA ALA A 21 -9.89 8.77 6.57
C ALA A 21 -10.54 9.88 5.72
N THR A 22 -9.95 10.22 4.57
CA THR A 22 -10.44 11.29 3.69
C THR A 22 -10.26 10.91 2.22
N PRO A 23 -11.12 10.02 1.67
CA PRO A 23 -10.97 9.51 0.32
C PRO A 23 -11.17 10.63 -0.70
N SER A 24 -10.08 10.97 -1.39
CA SER A 24 -10.02 12.01 -2.40
C SER A 24 -9.04 11.66 -3.52
N ALA A 25 -9.06 12.42 -4.61
CA ALA A 25 -8.09 12.25 -5.69
C ALA A 25 -6.64 12.47 -5.21
N ILE A 26 -6.42 13.42 -4.30
CA ILE A 26 -5.08 13.75 -3.78
C ILE A 26 -4.54 12.59 -2.94
N THR A 27 -5.27 12.21 -1.88
CA THR A 27 -4.90 11.09 -1.01
C THR A 27 -4.82 9.76 -1.78
N GLY A 28 -5.58 9.64 -2.87
CA GLY A 28 -5.53 8.48 -3.75
C GLY A 28 -4.24 8.41 -4.57
N ILE A 29 -3.78 9.54 -5.11
CA ILE A 29 -2.49 9.61 -5.82
C ILE A 29 -1.34 9.27 -4.86
N ASP A 30 -1.36 9.82 -3.65
CA ASP A 30 -0.33 9.56 -2.64
C ASP A 30 -0.25 8.06 -2.26
N LEU A 31 -1.41 7.41 -2.12
CA LEU A 31 -1.48 5.97 -1.88
C LEU A 31 -1.03 5.13 -3.08
N ASP A 32 -1.39 5.51 -4.31
CA ASP A 32 -0.98 4.80 -5.53
C ASP A 32 0.55 4.87 -5.70
N ASP A 33 1.16 6.03 -5.49
CA ASP A 33 2.62 6.21 -5.55
C ASP A 33 3.33 5.36 -4.48
N ALA A 34 2.83 5.36 -3.24
CA ALA A 34 3.40 4.55 -2.17
C ALA A 34 3.27 3.04 -2.46
N ALA A 35 2.13 2.60 -3.01
CA ALA A 35 1.90 1.22 -3.42
C ALA A 35 2.85 0.80 -4.58
N VAL A 36 3.10 1.69 -5.54
CA VAL A 36 4.04 1.45 -6.65
C VAL A 36 5.48 1.35 -6.14
N ALA A 37 5.89 2.23 -5.24
CA ALA A 37 7.22 2.18 -4.62
C ALA A 37 7.44 0.87 -3.86
N LEU A 38 6.49 0.48 -3.02
CA LEU A 38 6.53 -0.78 -2.28
C LEU A 38 6.48 -2.00 -3.21
N LYS A 39 5.72 -1.94 -4.31
CA LYS A 39 5.67 -3.00 -5.33
C LYS A 39 7.03 -3.20 -5.98
N ARG A 40 7.70 -2.10 -6.34
CA ARG A 40 9.05 -2.16 -6.93
C ARG A 40 10.03 -2.81 -5.96
N PHE A 41 9.97 -2.46 -4.68
CA PHE A 41 10.76 -3.10 -3.63
C PHE A 41 10.43 -4.59 -3.47
N ALA A 42 9.15 -4.96 -3.45
CA ALA A 42 8.72 -6.36 -3.37
C ALA A 42 9.30 -7.21 -4.51
N LEU A 43 9.31 -6.68 -5.74
CA LEU A 43 9.87 -7.38 -6.91
C LEU A 43 11.40 -7.40 -6.94
N SER A 44 12.05 -6.31 -6.53
CA SER A 44 13.51 -6.17 -6.64
C SER A 44 14.25 -6.81 -5.47
N GLU A 45 13.82 -6.57 -4.24
CA GLU A 45 14.53 -6.96 -3.03
C GLU A 45 13.93 -8.23 -2.41
N LEU A 46 12.60 -8.26 -2.21
CA LEU A 46 11.95 -9.41 -1.55
C LEU A 46 11.70 -10.60 -2.49
N LYS A 47 11.74 -10.37 -3.81
CA LYS A 47 11.34 -11.34 -4.85
C LYS A 47 9.93 -11.92 -4.62
N ASP A 48 9.04 -11.15 -3.99
CA ASP A 48 7.67 -11.57 -3.65
C ASP A 48 6.67 -11.10 -4.73
N GLN A 49 6.35 -12.01 -5.66
CA GLN A 49 5.42 -11.76 -6.77
C GLN A 49 3.97 -11.59 -6.30
N GLU A 50 3.60 -12.28 -5.23
CA GLU A 50 2.24 -12.23 -4.69
C GLU A 50 2.00 -10.88 -4.01
N LEU A 51 2.96 -10.40 -3.19
CA LEU A 51 2.89 -9.05 -2.61
C LEU A 51 2.81 -7.99 -3.71
N ALA A 52 3.64 -8.11 -4.76
CA ALA A 52 3.59 -7.21 -5.90
C ALA A 52 2.24 -7.23 -6.64
N SER A 53 1.58 -8.39 -6.68
CA SER A 53 0.26 -8.56 -7.28
C SER A 53 -0.86 -7.96 -6.43
N LEU A 54 -0.77 -8.05 -5.10
CA LEU A 54 -1.67 -7.36 -4.17
C LEU A 54 -1.55 -5.84 -4.35
N LEU A 55 -0.32 -5.32 -4.32
CA LEU A 55 -0.05 -3.89 -4.46
C LEU A 55 -0.53 -3.31 -5.80
N ALA A 56 -0.52 -4.10 -6.87
CA ALA A 56 -1.04 -3.67 -8.18
C ALA A 56 -2.56 -3.44 -8.20
N ARG A 57 -3.32 -4.00 -7.26
CA ARG A 57 -4.80 -3.87 -7.21
C ARG A 57 -5.25 -2.50 -6.69
N PHE A 58 -4.41 -1.80 -5.92
CA PHE A 58 -4.72 -0.50 -5.33
C PHE A 58 -5.15 0.53 -6.38
N SER A 59 -4.42 0.66 -7.49
CA SER A 59 -4.70 1.69 -8.50
C SER A 59 -6.14 1.67 -9.01
N LYS A 60 -6.73 0.48 -9.18
CA LYS A 60 -8.14 0.35 -9.60
C LYS A 60 -9.09 0.75 -8.48
N LEU A 61 -8.86 0.25 -7.26
CA LEU A 61 -9.74 0.48 -6.11
C LEU A 61 -9.74 1.96 -5.69
N ILE A 62 -8.58 2.60 -5.72
CA ILE A 62 -8.42 4.04 -5.45
C ILE A 62 -9.22 4.87 -6.43
N ARG A 63 -9.12 4.58 -7.74
CA ARG A 63 -9.90 5.29 -8.78
C ARG A 63 -11.41 5.12 -8.61
N GLN A 64 -11.83 4.01 -8.03
CA GLN A 64 -13.24 3.71 -7.74
C GLN A 64 -13.69 4.29 -6.39
N LEU A 65 -12.77 4.86 -5.60
CA LEU A 65 -12.99 5.28 -4.21
C LEU A 65 -13.60 4.15 -3.35
N ASP A 66 -13.25 2.90 -3.67
CA ASP A 66 -13.75 1.72 -2.97
C ASP A 66 -12.95 1.49 -1.68
N THR A 67 -13.24 2.30 -0.67
CA THR A 67 -12.53 2.32 0.62
C THR A 67 -12.66 1.01 1.40
N ALA A 68 -13.77 0.28 1.23
CA ALA A 68 -13.95 -1.02 1.86
C ALA A 68 -12.94 -2.03 1.32
N SER A 69 -12.88 -2.21 0.00
CA SER A 69 -11.91 -3.09 -0.65
C SER A 69 -10.47 -2.64 -0.43
N VAL A 70 -10.20 -1.32 -0.37
CA VAL A 70 -8.87 -0.80 -0.01
C VAL A 70 -8.50 -1.20 1.41
N SER A 71 -9.41 -1.08 2.38
CA SER A 71 -9.13 -1.45 3.77
C SER A 71 -8.82 -2.94 3.93
N GLU A 72 -9.57 -3.82 3.26
CA GLU A 72 -9.28 -5.27 3.28
C GLU A 72 -7.91 -5.57 2.65
N LEU A 73 -7.61 -4.94 1.52
CA LEU A 73 -6.35 -5.15 0.82
C LEU A 73 -5.13 -4.60 1.59
N VAL A 74 -5.29 -3.52 2.35
CA VAL A 74 -4.26 -3.01 3.27
C VAL A 74 -3.95 -4.05 4.34
N ALA A 75 -4.98 -4.67 4.94
CA ALA A 75 -4.78 -5.72 5.94
C ALA A 75 -4.06 -6.95 5.38
N ASP A 76 -4.37 -7.37 4.14
CA ASP A 76 -3.64 -8.45 3.46
C ASP A 76 -2.15 -8.11 3.27
N VAL A 77 -1.85 -6.86 2.89
CA VAL A 77 -0.47 -6.37 2.74
C VAL A 77 0.26 -6.32 4.08
N GLU A 78 -0.39 -5.83 5.14
CA GLU A 78 0.13 -5.81 6.51
C GLU A 78 0.49 -7.22 7.02
N GLN A 79 -0.43 -8.17 6.87
CA GLN A 79 -0.20 -9.56 7.24
C GLN A 79 0.99 -10.16 6.49
N ARG A 80 1.08 -9.92 5.19
CA ARG A 80 2.17 -10.47 4.36
C ARG A 80 3.53 -9.85 4.67
N LEU A 81 3.54 -8.58 5.06
CA LEU A 81 4.76 -7.90 5.51
C LEU A 81 5.12 -8.22 6.97
N GLY A 82 4.27 -8.94 7.70
CA GLY A 82 4.46 -9.23 9.12
C GLY A 82 4.42 -7.98 9.99
N ILE A 83 3.71 -6.94 9.56
CA ILE A 83 3.57 -5.67 10.27
C ILE A 83 2.16 -5.67 10.85
N GLN A 84 2.04 -6.03 12.13
CA GLN A 84 0.76 -5.88 12.83
C GLN A 84 0.69 -4.46 13.39
N SER A 85 -0.18 -3.62 12.83
CA SER A 85 -0.59 -2.39 13.51
C SER A 85 -1.31 -2.78 14.82
N PRO A 86 -0.88 -2.28 16.00
CA PRO A 86 -1.59 -2.56 17.24
C PRO A 86 -3.01 -1.98 17.14
N SER A 87 -4.00 -2.83 17.40
CA SER A 87 -5.43 -2.49 17.46
C SER A 87 -5.73 -1.44 18.53
#